data_AF-A0A8K0TGY2-F1
#
_entry.id   AF-A0A8K0TGY2-F1
#
_cell.length_a   1.000
_cell.length_b   1.000
_cell.length_c   1.000
_cell.angle_alpha   90.00
_cell.angle_beta   90.00
_cell.angle_gamma   90.00
#
_symmetry.space_group_name_H-M   'P 1'
#
loop_
_entity.id
_entity.type
_entity.pdbx_description
1 polymer ?
#
loop_
_entity_poly.entity_id
_entity_poly.type
_entity_poly.pdbx_seq_one_letter_code
_entity_poly.pdbx_strand_id
1 'polypeptide(L)'
;MPPCLVLAMTSWPLISFSWNRDRSLFTFDYSTDSPHATNWIGIYASNGGPVNQVKPEASMKWAYAPNASGSITVPADSLAGGSYKAYFLARDGYKWLASPITVSVPGLSFPRGTATLRNAKVGVAYSASVGGLASFASASFTKVSGTGWVSVSASGVLTGTPTAAGSSVVTVRASGNGATADIVVTIPVRAAGDCLVQNVRVMTYNMWAGGSNMNNFHQKQLRALIEANVDIVGLQEADPHRAGALADSLGWHYWESAGNGRTAILSRYPISETYSHVGVSVAARVALDGGQQINVWSAHLTAYPYGPYEACNEGKSPQQVLAAETSSGRFGEMNAIVSAMKPQIAANGSVPVLLLGDFNAPSHLDWTPALQDKNCGYADIQWPTSRIPTDAGLIDSFRVANPDPAAVQGTTWSPIYPLSGGTSGRAEPQDRIDYIYHAGNVQVSGSKTFVIGKPSPVPGHANNEWTSDHAAVVTQYRLNSGTC
;
A
#
# COMPACT_ATOMS: atom_id res chain seq x y z
N MET A 1 -65.25 -28.78 0.78
CA MET A 1 -64.01 -28.01 0.57
C MET A 1 -62.83 -28.89 0.97
N PRO A 2 -62.02 -29.40 0.03
CA PRO A 2 -60.69 -29.92 0.33
C PRO A 2 -59.61 -28.85 0.10
N PRO A 3 -58.43 -28.98 0.73
CA PRO A 3 -57.44 -27.90 0.84
C PRO A 3 -56.68 -27.65 -0.47
N CYS A 4 -56.41 -26.38 -0.75
CA CYS A 4 -55.49 -25.94 -1.80
C CYS A 4 -54.06 -26.36 -1.45
N LEU A 5 -53.50 -27.24 -2.27
CA LEU A 5 -52.08 -27.60 -2.25
C LEU A 5 -51.31 -26.45 -2.91
N VAL A 6 -50.55 -25.68 -2.12
CA VAL A 6 -49.57 -24.72 -2.65
C VAL A 6 -48.42 -25.52 -3.23
N LEU A 7 -48.34 -25.62 -4.57
CA LEU A 7 -47.12 -26.07 -5.23
C LEU A 7 -46.02 -25.04 -4.98
N ALA A 8 -45.02 -25.40 -4.18
CA ALA A 8 -43.75 -24.71 -4.18
C ALA A 8 -43.13 -24.89 -5.58
N MET A 9 -43.08 -23.80 -6.36
CA MET A 9 -42.26 -23.76 -7.57
C MET A 9 -40.80 -23.83 -7.14
N THR A 10 -40.21 -25.03 -7.19
CA THR A 10 -38.76 -25.18 -7.15
C THR A 10 -38.20 -24.55 -8.42
N SER A 11 -37.64 -23.34 -8.30
CA SER A 11 -36.88 -22.74 -9.38
C SER A 11 -35.70 -23.66 -9.69
N TRP A 12 -35.70 -24.27 -10.87
CA TRP A 12 -34.55 -25.01 -11.37
C TRP A 12 -33.38 -24.02 -11.47
N PRO A 13 -32.19 -24.35 -10.95
CA PRO A 13 -31.08 -23.43 -11.01
C PRO A 13 -30.71 -23.22 -12.48
N LEU A 14 -30.69 -21.97 -12.92
CA LEU A 14 -30.26 -21.61 -14.28
C LEU A 14 -28.85 -22.18 -14.50
N ILE A 15 -28.65 -22.85 -15.63
CA ILE A 15 -27.31 -23.33 -16.02
C ILE A 15 -26.40 -22.11 -16.13
N SER A 16 -25.27 -22.15 -15.43
CA SER A 16 -24.32 -21.05 -15.40
C SER A 16 -22.89 -21.56 -15.31
N PHE A 17 -21.97 -20.78 -15.86
CA PHE A 17 -20.55 -21.01 -15.73
C PHE A 17 -19.82 -19.68 -15.83
N SER A 18 -19.16 -19.26 -14.75
CA SER A 18 -18.48 -17.98 -14.67
C SER A 18 -17.14 -18.11 -13.95
N TRP A 19 -16.21 -17.22 -14.28
CA TRP A 19 -14.93 -17.12 -13.59
C TRP A 19 -15.08 -16.18 -12.40
N ASN A 20 -14.91 -16.71 -11.19
CA ASN A 20 -14.90 -15.93 -9.97
C ASN A 20 -13.50 -15.31 -9.78
N ARG A 21 -13.42 -13.99 -9.98
CA ARG A 21 -12.15 -13.23 -9.91
C ARG A 21 -11.81 -12.75 -8.50
N ASP A 22 -12.74 -12.89 -7.57
CA ASP A 22 -12.58 -12.49 -6.17
C ASP A 22 -12.03 -13.65 -5.31
N ARG A 23 -11.76 -14.79 -5.95
CA ARG A 23 -11.17 -16.00 -5.36
C ARG A 23 -9.85 -16.34 -6.03
N SER A 24 -9.25 -17.48 -5.64
CA SER A 24 -8.03 -18.01 -6.24
C SER A 24 -8.11 -18.05 -7.78
N LEU A 25 -6.96 -17.90 -8.44
CA LEU A 25 -6.90 -17.96 -9.90
C LEU A 25 -7.54 -19.26 -10.42
N PHE A 26 -8.41 -19.12 -11.43
CA PHE A 26 -9.19 -20.22 -12.00
C PHE A 26 -10.16 -20.90 -11.03
N THR A 27 -10.74 -20.14 -10.11
CA THR A 27 -11.98 -20.52 -9.42
C THR A 27 -13.19 -20.23 -10.30
N PHE A 28 -14.03 -21.24 -10.53
CA PHE A 28 -15.22 -21.13 -11.36
C PHE A 28 -16.47 -21.42 -10.55
N ASP A 29 -17.43 -20.53 -10.62
CA ASP A 29 -18.77 -20.78 -10.12
C ASP A 29 -19.61 -21.40 -11.24
N TYR A 30 -20.34 -22.46 -10.91
CA TYR A 30 -21.10 -23.22 -11.89
C TYR A 30 -22.44 -23.69 -11.35
N SER A 31 -23.36 -23.95 -12.28
CA SER A 31 -24.66 -24.56 -12.05
C SER A 31 -25.04 -25.41 -13.26
N THR A 32 -25.64 -26.58 -13.03
CA THR A 32 -26.11 -27.52 -14.05
C THR A 32 -27.39 -28.22 -13.59
N ASP A 33 -28.29 -28.48 -14.53
CA ASP A 33 -29.48 -29.33 -14.33
C ASP A 33 -29.17 -30.83 -14.39
N SER A 34 -27.92 -31.16 -14.74
CA SER A 34 -27.45 -32.51 -15.02
C SER A 34 -26.21 -32.87 -14.18
N PRO A 35 -26.30 -32.83 -12.83
CA PRO A 35 -25.19 -33.18 -11.95
C PRO A 35 -24.74 -34.63 -12.21
N HIS A 36 -23.43 -34.84 -12.17
CA HIS A 36 -22.83 -36.16 -12.38
C HIS A 36 -21.45 -36.19 -11.76
N ALA A 37 -21.08 -37.31 -11.14
CA ALA A 37 -19.80 -37.47 -10.42
C ALA A 37 -18.56 -37.13 -11.27
N THR A 38 -18.67 -37.26 -12.59
CA THR A 38 -17.60 -37.01 -13.56
C THR A 38 -17.84 -35.81 -14.47
N ASN A 39 -18.74 -34.90 -14.10
CA ASN A 39 -18.72 -33.57 -14.70
C ASN A 39 -17.44 -32.87 -14.29
N TRP A 40 -16.84 -32.12 -15.21
CA TRP A 40 -15.49 -31.59 -15.01
C TRP A 40 -15.28 -30.25 -15.72
N ILE A 41 -14.33 -29.48 -15.23
CA ILE A 41 -13.91 -28.22 -15.85
C ILE A 41 -12.51 -28.45 -16.44
N GLY A 42 -12.36 -28.19 -17.74
CA GLY A 42 -11.09 -28.29 -18.45
C GLY A 42 -10.57 -26.94 -18.92
N ILE A 43 -9.28 -26.71 -18.77
CA ILE A 43 -8.56 -25.54 -19.27
C ILE A 43 -7.76 -25.91 -20.51
N TYR A 44 -7.88 -25.10 -21.56
CA TYR A 44 -7.24 -25.29 -22.85
C TYR A 44 -6.59 -23.99 -23.33
N ALA A 45 -5.68 -24.10 -24.29
CA ALA A 45 -5.11 -22.94 -24.98
C ALA A 45 -6.22 -22.05 -25.57
N SER A 46 -5.95 -20.75 -25.75
CA SER A 46 -6.95 -19.78 -26.21
C SER A 46 -7.66 -20.15 -27.51
N ASN A 47 -7.00 -20.93 -28.38
CA ASN A 47 -7.49 -21.40 -29.67
C ASN A 47 -7.79 -22.91 -29.69
N GLY A 48 -7.75 -23.59 -28.54
CA GLY A 48 -7.93 -25.04 -28.42
C GLY A 48 -9.16 -25.43 -27.60
N GLY A 49 -9.24 -26.72 -27.29
CA GLY A 49 -10.33 -27.33 -26.51
C GLY A 49 -11.47 -27.89 -27.35
N PRO A 50 -12.54 -28.39 -26.69
CA PRO A 50 -13.61 -29.12 -27.34
C PRO A 50 -14.57 -28.20 -28.11
N VAL A 51 -14.02 -27.40 -29.04
CA VAL A 51 -14.76 -26.59 -30.01
C VAL A 51 -15.72 -27.50 -30.76
N ASN A 52 -16.96 -27.05 -30.97
CA ASN A 52 -18.05 -27.86 -31.53
C ASN A 52 -18.39 -29.13 -30.74
N GLN A 53 -17.96 -29.22 -29.47
CA GLN A 53 -18.26 -30.32 -28.56
C GLN A 53 -17.79 -31.70 -29.05
N VAL A 54 -16.62 -31.73 -29.70
CA VAL A 54 -15.91 -32.96 -30.10
C VAL A 54 -14.65 -33.15 -29.25
N LYS A 55 -14.13 -34.38 -29.21
CA LYS A 55 -12.90 -34.70 -28.48
C LYS A 55 -11.72 -33.89 -29.04
N PRO A 56 -11.07 -33.04 -28.23
CA PRO A 56 -9.91 -32.26 -28.61
C PRO A 56 -8.62 -32.94 -28.15
N GLU A 57 -7.53 -32.18 -28.13
CA GLU A 57 -6.33 -32.46 -27.35
C GLU A 57 -6.62 -32.64 -25.85
N ALA A 58 -5.65 -33.16 -25.10
CA ALA A 58 -5.77 -33.23 -23.64
C ALA A 58 -5.93 -31.81 -23.05
N SER A 59 -6.76 -31.67 -22.01
CA SER A 59 -6.82 -30.44 -21.24
C SER A 59 -5.46 -30.16 -20.59
N MET A 60 -5.08 -28.89 -20.54
CA MET A 60 -3.84 -28.47 -19.90
C MET A 60 -3.93 -28.64 -18.38
N LYS A 61 -5.11 -28.34 -17.83
CA LYS A 61 -5.48 -28.49 -16.41
C LYS A 61 -6.96 -28.82 -16.31
N TRP A 62 -7.35 -29.48 -15.23
CA TRP A 62 -8.75 -29.81 -15.01
C TRP A 62 -9.07 -30.07 -13.53
N ALA A 63 -10.36 -30.04 -13.18
CA ALA A 63 -10.88 -30.50 -11.89
C ALA A 63 -12.33 -30.99 -12.05
N TYR A 64 -12.77 -31.92 -11.19
CA TYR A 64 -14.16 -32.37 -11.17
C TYR A 64 -15.09 -31.32 -10.55
N ALA A 65 -16.31 -31.25 -11.09
CA ALA A 65 -17.39 -30.34 -10.71
C ALA A 65 -18.72 -31.12 -10.64
N PRO A 66 -18.89 -32.00 -9.62
CA PRO A 66 -19.90 -33.05 -9.67
C PRO A 66 -21.32 -32.62 -9.27
N ASN A 67 -21.44 -31.52 -8.55
CA ASN A 67 -22.68 -31.11 -7.89
C ASN A 67 -23.60 -30.34 -8.86
N ALA A 68 -24.85 -30.13 -8.46
CA ALA A 68 -25.80 -29.32 -9.25
C ALA A 68 -25.36 -27.85 -9.32
N SER A 69 -24.65 -27.36 -8.31
CA SER A 69 -23.98 -26.06 -8.31
C SER A 69 -22.79 -26.07 -7.36
N GLY A 70 -21.88 -25.12 -7.53
CA GLY A 70 -20.74 -24.96 -6.63
C GLY A 70 -19.67 -24.03 -7.17
N SER A 71 -18.52 -24.05 -6.49
CA SER A 71 -17.34 -23.28 -6.85
C SER A 71 -16.13 -24.21 -6.84
N ILE A 72 -15.41 -24.32 -7.96
CA ILE A 72 -14.27 -25.24 -8.13
C ILE A 72 -13.05 -24.46 -8.59
N THR A 73 -11.92 -24.71 -7.93
CA THR A 73 -10.62 -24.16 -8.35
C THR A 73 -9.89 -25.20 -9.19
N VAL A 74 -9.61 -24.85 -10.45
CA VAL A 74 -8.72 -25.66 -11.29
C VAL A 74 -7.28 -25.21 -11.05
N PRO A 75 -6.34 -26.12 -10.74
CA PRO A 75 -4.94 -25.74 -10.54
C PRO A 75 -4.39 -25.01 -11.77
N ALA A 76 -3.89 -23.78 -11.57
CA ALA A 76 -3.29 -22.96 -12.63
C ALA A 76 -1.76 -22.97 -12.60
N ASP A 77 -1.17 -23.82 -11.75
CA ASP A 77 0.27 -23.99 -11.63
C ASP A 77 0.88 -24.39 -12.99
N SER A 78 2.09 -23.93 -13.29
CA SER A 78 2.81 -24.24 -14.55
C SER A 78 2.17 -23.72 -15.84
N LEU A 79 1.02 -23.04 -15.79
CA LEU A 79 0.47 -22.34 -16.96
C LEU A 79 1.23 -21.03 -17.21
N ALA A 80 1.51 -20.76 -18.48
CA ALA A 80 2.12 -19.51 -18.93
C ALA A 80 1.16 -18.32 -18.78
N GLY A 81 1.69 -17.13 -18.58
CA GLY A 81 0.87 -15.91 -18.67
C GLY A 81 0.23 -15.81 -20.06
N GLY A 82 -1.07 -15.55 -20.13
CA GLY A 82 -1.80 -15.52 -21.39
C GLY A 82 -3.29 -15.85 -21.28
N SER A 83 -3.97 -15.88 -22.41
CA SER A 83 -5.39 -16.24 -22.50
C SER A 83 -5.59 -17.74 -22.69
N TYR A 84 -6.66 -18.24 -22.10
CA TYR A 84 -7.07 -19.65 -22.11
C TYR A 84 -8.59 -19.74 -22.26
N LYS A 85 -9.07 -20.94 -22.54
CA LYS A 85 -10.50 -21.28 -22.54
C LYS A 85 -10.80 -22.27 -21.43
N ALA A 86 -11.82 -21.96 -20.64
CA ALA A 86 -12.38 -22.89 -19.66
C ALA A 86 -13.69 -23.48 -20.21
N TYR A 87 -13.83 -24.79 -20.11
CA TYR A 87 -15.01 -25.54 -20.54
C TYR A 87 -15.58 -26.31 -19.37
N PHE A 88 -16.88 -26.16 -19.13
CA PHE A 88 -17.60 -27.02 -18.21
C PHE A 88 -18.24 -28.18 -18.99
N LEU A 89 -17.82 -29.41 -18.69
CA LEU A 89 -17.97 -30.58 -19.55
C LEU A 89 -18.69 -31.72 -18.83
N ALA A 90 -19.51 -32.45 -19.59
CA ALA A 90 -20.33 -33.53 -19.07
C ALA A 90 -19.58 -34.87 -19.05
N ARG A 91 -19.59 -35.54 -17.90
CA ARG A 91 -19.36 -36.98 -17.72
C ARG A 91 -18.08 -37.55 -18.38
N ASP A 92 -16.91 -36.99 -18.08
CA ASP A 92 -15.61 -37.29 -18.72
C ASP A 92 -15.60 -37.15 -20.26
N GLY A 93 -16.67 -36.61 -20.82
CA GLY A 93 -16.84 -36.32 -22.23
C GLY A 93 -16.53 -34.87 -22.55
N TYR A 94 -16.90 -34.47 -23.77
CA TYR A 94 -16.57 -33.16 -24.35
C TYR A 94 -17.82 -32.36 -24.74
N LYS A 95 -18.99 -32.83 -24.30
CA LYS A 95 -20.24 -32.08 -24.39
C LYS A 95 -20.26 -30.98 -23.35
N TRP A 96 -20.61 -29.78 -23.79
CA TRP A 96 -20.62 -28.61 -22.94
C TRP A 96 -21.87 -28.62 -22.07
N LEU A 97 -21.69 -28.39 -20.77
CA LEU A 97 -22.79 -28.11 -19.86
C LEU A 97 -23.15 -26.62 -19.89
N ALA A 98 -22.21 -25.75 -20.25
CA ALA A 98 -22.41 -24.31 -20.44
C ALA A 98 -21.45 -23.76 -21.51
N SER A 99 -21.73 -22.57 -22.05
CA SER A 99 -20.83 -21.90 -23.00
C SER A 99 -19.43 -21.71 -22.41
N PRO A 100 -18.35 -21.98 -23.16
CA PRO A 100 -16.99 -21.82 -22.67
C PRO A 100 -16.67 -20.35 -22.47
N ILE A 101 -15.87 -20.07 -21.44
CA ILE A 101 -15.47 -18.71 -21.08
C ILE A 101 -13.98 -18.50 -21.32
N THR A 102 -13.62 -17.28 -21.69
CA THR A 102 -12.21 -16.87 -21.77
C THR A 102 -11.71 -16.54 -20.38
N VAL A 103 -10.59 -17.15 -20.00
CA VAL A 103 -9.87 -16.85 -18.76
C VAL A 103 -8.43 -16.50 -19.07
N SER A 104 -7.70 -15.94 -18.11
CA SER A 104 -6.31 -15.56 -18.33
C SER A 104 -5.47 -15.81 -17.09
N VAL A 105 -4.27 -16.33 -17.30
CA VAL A 105 -3.21 -16.28 -16.29
C VAL A 105 -2.51 -14.92 -16.46
N PRO A 106 -2.41 -14.09 -15.40
CA PRO A 106 -1.68 -12.84 -15.47
C PRO A 106 -0.24 -13.08 -15.95
N GLY A 107 0.25 -12.19 -16.82
CA GLY A 107 1.64 -12.23 -17.27
C GLY A 107 2.63 -11.94 -16.14
N LEU A 108 3.90 -12.29 -16.38
CA LEU A 108 4.99 -11.76 -15.58
C LEU A 108 5.07 -10.25 -15.78
N SER A 109 5.13 -9.50 -14.69
CA SER A 109 5.17 -8.04 -14.71
C SER A 109 5.89 -7.50 -13.49
N PHE A 110 6.26 -6.23 -13.55
CA PHE A 110 6.70 -5.44 -12.40
C PHE A 110 5.66 -4.37 -12.09
N PRO A 111 5.52 -3.91 -10.82
CA PRO A 111 4.65 -2.81 -10.44
C PRO A 111 4.90 -1.54 -11.26
N ARG A 112 6.16 -1.33 -11.67
CA ARG A 112 6.62 -0.28 -12.58
C ARG A 112 7.76 -0.80 -13.44
N GLY A 113 7.84 -0.31 -14.69
CA GLY A 113 8.96 -0.61 -15.60
C GLY A 113 10.27 0.07 -15.20
N THR A 114 10.25 0.96 -14.21
CA THR A 114 11.44 1.62 -13.66
C THR A 114 11.40 1.63 -12.14
N ALA A 115 12.56 1.55 -11.50
CA ALA A 115 12.71 1.75 -10.06
C ALA A 115 14.05 2.42 -9.72
N THR A 116 14.08 3.18 -8.62
CA THR A 116 15.35 3.68 -8.05
C THR A 116 15.68 2.86 -6.81
N LEU A 117 16.86 2.25 -6.78
CA LEU A 117 17.33 1.48 -5.63
C LEU A 117 18.08 2.39 -4.65
N ARG A 118 18.47 1.83 -3.50
CA ARG A 118 19.29 2.54 -2.50
C ARG A 118 20.59 3.03 -3.11
N ASN A 119 21.10 4.15 -2.59
CA ASN A 119 22.35 4.72 -3.05
C ASN A 119 23.50 3.72 -2.86
N ALA A 120 24.47 3.75 -3.75
CA ALA A 120 25.77 3.09 -3.61
C ALA A 120 26.86 4.14 -3.32
N LYS A 121 28.05 3.69 -2.92
CA LYS A 121 29.22 4.55 -2.70
C LYS A 121 30.44 3.97 -3.39
N VAL A 122 31.22 4.82 -4.07
CA VAL A 122 32.45 4.39 -4.77
C VAL A 122 33.36 3.63 -3.81
N GLY A 123 33.83 2.45 -4.25
CA GLY A 123 34.72 1.59 -3.46
C GLY A 123 34.03 0.74 -2.39
N VAL A 124 32.72 0.90 -2.16
CA VAL A 124 31.97 0.10 -1.17
C VAL A 124 31.14 -0.97 -1.87
N ALA A 125 31.19 -2.20 -1.35
CA ALA A 125 30.38 -3.30 -1.85
C ALA A 125 28.88 -2.98 -1.75
N TYR A 126 28.15 -3.24 -2.83
CA TYR A 126 26.73 -2.95 -2.96
C TYR A 126 25.91 -4.23 -3.08
N SER A 127 24.70 -4.20 -2.52
CA SER A 127 23.69 -5.25 -2.68
C SER A 127 22.28 -4.68 -2.57
N ALA A 128 21.41 -4.99 -3.52
CA ALA A 128 19.97 -4.67 -3.47
C ALA A 128 19.19 -5.71 -4.27
N SER A 129 17.91 -5.93 -3.97
CA SER A 129 17.09 -6.92 -4.67
C SER A 129 15.96 -6.27 -5.45
N VAL A 130 15.67 -6.81 -6.63
CA VAL A 130 14.40 -6.61 -7.36
C VAL A 130 13.59 -7.90 -7.46
N GLY A 131 14.08 -9.00 -6.88
CA GLY A 131 13.47 -10.32 -7.02
C GLY A 131 12.01 -10.35 -6.57
N GLY A 132 11.73 -9.71 -5.44
CA GLY A 132 10.40 -9.62 -4.87
C GLY A 132 9.45 -8.63 -5.55
N LEU A 133 9.93 -7.85 -6.54
CA LEU A 133 9.09 -6.93 -7.30
C LEU A 133 8.35 -7.62 -8.44
N ALA A 134 8.80 -8.79 -8.90
CA ALA A 134 8.09 -9.49 -9.95
C ALA A 134 6.74 -10.02 -9.44
N SER A 135 5.71 -9.96 -10.28
CA SER A 135 4.37 -10.52 -9.96
C SER A 135 4.35 -12.05 -9.81
N PHE A 136 5.49 -12.71 -10.05
CA PHE A 136 5.62 -14.17 -10.03
C PHE A 136 6.81 -14.59 -9.17
N ALA A 137 6.55 -15.26 -8.04
CA ALA A 137 7.55 -15.54 -7.01
C ALA A 137 8.68 -16.49 -7.47
N SER A 138 8.47 -17.32 -8.48
CA SER A 138 9.47 -18.25 -9.03
C SER A 138 10.15 -17.75 -10.30
N ALA A 139 10.07 -16.45 -10.59
CA ALA A 139 10.82 -15.88 -11.71
C ALA A 139 12.33 -15.98 -11.49
N SER A 140 13.06 -16.25 -12.57
CA SER A 140 14.51 -16.17 -12.64
C SER A 140 14.94 -14.84 -13.26
N PHE A 141 16.07 -14.29 -12.80
CA PHE A 141 16.52 -12.95 -13.19
C PHE A 141 17.86 -12.97 -13.92
N THR A 142 18.00 -12.10 -14.90
CA THR A 142 19.24 -11.89 -15.65
C THR A 142 19.47 -10.42 -15.93
N LYS A 143 20.75 -10.04 -16.06
CA LYS A 143 21.12 -8.71 -16.56
C LYS A 143 21.00 -8.69 -18.08
N VAL A 144 20.18 -7.78 -18.62
CA VAL A 144 20.07 -7.56 -20.08
C VAL A 144 21.12 -6.58 -20.56
N SER A 145 21.28 -5.46 -19.85
CA SER A 145 22.20 -4.38 -20.22
C SER A 145 22.49 -3.47 -19.01
N GLY A 146 23.42 -2.52 -19.19
CA GLY A 146 23.70 -1.46 -18.22
C GLY A 146 25.07 -1.53 -17.55
N THR A 147 25.25 -0.76 -16.49
CA THR A 147 26.56 -0.43 -15.91
C THR A 147 27.40 -1.66 -15.56
N GLY A 148 28.69 -1.65 -15.96
CA GLY A 148 29.57 -2.83 -15.90
C GLY A 148 29.88 -3.37 -14.50
N TRP A 149 29.89 -2.53 -13.47
CA TRP A 149 30.19 -2.97 -12.10
C TRP A 149 29.08 -3.80 -11.46
N VAL A 150 27.87 -3.81 -12.04
CA VAL A 150 26.70 -4.52 -11.48
C VAL A 150 26.54 -5.91 -12.10
N SER A 151 26.47 -6.93 -11.26
CA SER A 151 26.03 -8.29 -11.59
C SER A 151 24.61 -8.52 -11.09
N VAL A 152 23.87 -9.43 -11.73
CA VAL A 152 22.50 -9.81 -11.34
C VAL A 152 22.43 -11.31 -11.13
N SER A 153 22.04 -11.76 -9.95
CA SER A 153 21.83 -13.18 -9.65
C SER A 153 20.52 -13.72 -10.25
N ALA A 154 20.38 -15.04 -10.32
CA ALA A 154 19.14 -15.70 -10.73
C ALA A 154 17.94 -15.39 -9.80
N SER A 155 18.19 -14.96 -8.56
CA SER A 155 17.17 -14.52 -7.59
C SER A 155 16.87 -13.02 -7.66
N GLY A 156 17.47 -12.27 -8.59
CA GLY A 156 17.23 -10.84 -8.76
C GLY A 156 18.00 -9.95 -7.79
N VAL A 157 19.08 -10.45 -7.19
CA VAL A 157 19.98 -9.65 -6.36
C VAL A 157 21.03 -8.99 -7.25
N LEU A 158 21.12 -7.66 -7.17
CA LEU A 158 22.12 -6.84 -7.84
C LEU A 158 23.30 -6.61 -6.90
N THR A 159 24.51 -6.96 -7.33
CA THR A 159 25.74 -6.83 -6.52
C THR A 159 26.89 -6.22 -7.31
N GLY A 160 27.88 -5.68 -6.60
CA GLY A 160 29.13 -5.19 -7.18
C GLY A 160 29.76 -4.04 -6.40
N THR A 161 30.81 -3.43 -6.95
CA THR A 161 31.49 -2.29 -6.33
C THR A 161 31.67 -1.17 -7.37
N PRO A 162 31.01 -0.01 -7.23
CA PRO A 162 31.13 1.07 -8.19
C PRO A 162 32.52 1.72 -8.12
N THR A 163 33.02 2.13 -9.27
CA THR A 163 34.34 2.78 -9.44
C THR A 163 34.26 4.28 -9.72
N ALA A 164 33.07 4.81 -10.03
CA ALA A 164 32.84 6.22 -10.29
C ALA A 164 31.48 6.67 -9.72
N ALA A 165 31.41 7.91 -9.24
CA ALA A 165 30.18 8.54 -8.80
C ALA A 165 29.28 8.89 -10.00
N GLY A 166 27.98 9.08 -9.76
CA GLY A 166 27.00 9.42 -10.79
C GLY A 166 25.74 8.56 -10.69
N SER A 167 25.19 8.15 -11.82
CA SER A 167 23.99 7.32 -11.89
C SER A 167 24.28 6.05 -12.68
N SER A 168 24.17 4.90 -12.01
CA SER A 168 24.28 3.60 -12.67
C SER A 168 22.89 3.11 -13.09
N VAL A 169 22.75 2.60 -14.30
CA VAL A 169 21.48 2.14 -14.85
C VAL A 169 21.65 0.71 -15.34
N VAL A 170 20.72 -0.17 -14.96
CA VAL A 170 20.75 -1.60 -15.32
C VAL A 170 19.36 -2.03 -15.77
N THR A 171 19.27 -2.74 -16.89
CA THR A 171 18.03 -3.43 -17.28
C THR A 171 18.10 -4.86 -16.80
N VAL A 172 17.13 -5.25 -15.96
CA VAL A 172 16.99 -6.60 -15.41
C VAL A 172 15.77 -7.26 -16.05
N ARG A 173 15.94 -8.48 -16.54
CA ARG A 173 14.85 -9.31 -17.06
C ARG A 173 14.47 -10.38 -16.06
N ALA A 174 13.20 -10.43 -15.70
CA ALA A 174 12.58 -11.57 -15.06
C ALA A 174 12.05 -12.54 -16.14
N SER A 175 12.21 -13.84 -15.93
CA SER A 175 11.71 -14.90 -16.81
C SER A 175 11.07 -16.02 -15.97
N GLY A 176 9.84 -16.41 -16.29
CA GLY A 176 9.11 -17.45 -15.57
C GLY A 176 7.87 -17.90 -16.35
N ASN A 177 7.58 -19.20 -16.33
CA ASN A 177 6.45 -19.82 -17.06
C ASN A 177 6.29 -19.32 -18.51
N GLY A 178 7.40 -19.28 -19.27
CA GLY A 178 7.37 -18.86 -20.69
C GLY A 178 7.09 -17.37 -20.94
N ALA A 179 6.97 -16.55 -19.88
CA ALA A 179 6.83 -15.10 -19.98
C ALA A 179 8.10 -14.39 -19.48
N THR A 180 8.32 -13.18 -20.00
CA THR A 180 9.43 -12.31 -19.58
C THR A 180 8.93 -10.89 -19.32
N ALA A 181 9.52 -10.21 -18.34
CA ALA A 181 9.30 -8.80 -18.09
C ALA A 181 10.62 -8.11 -17.77
N ASP A 182 10.76 -6.85 -18.18
CA ASP A 182 11.97 -6.06 -17.94
C ASP A 182 11.67 -4.92 -16.95
N ILE A 183 12.64 -4.63 -16.09
CA ILE A 183 12.68 -3.43 -15.25
C ILE A 183 14.00 -2.71 -15.45
N VAL A 184 13.94 -1.39 -15.59
CA VAL A 184 15.13 -0.52 -15.63
C VAL A 184 15.34 0.04 -14.22
N VAL A 185 16.46 -0.33 -13.60
CA VAL A 185 16.82 0.16 -12.28
C VAL A 185 17.90 1.23 -12.35
N THR A 186 17.71 2.27 -11.55
CA THR A 186 18.70 3.33 -11.32
C THR A 186 19.29 3.20 -9.93
N ILE A 187 20.62 3.19 -9.84
CA ILE A 187 21.39 3.19 -8.60
C ILE A 187 22.20 4.50 -8.56
N PRO A 188 21.80 5.49 -7.74
CA PRO A 188 22.61 6.67 -7.51
C PRO A 188 23.91 6.28 -6.80
N VAL A 189 25.06 6.73 -7.30
CA VAL A 189 26.38 6.41 -6.75
C VAL A 189 27.02 7.68 -6.21
N ARG A 190 27.31 7.69 -4.91
CA ARG A 190 28.02 8.77 -4.21
C ARG A 190 29.52 8.60 -4.34
N ALA A 191 30.27 9.71 -4.32
CA ALA A 191 31.72 9.66 -4.25
C ALA A 191 32.17 9.02 -2.93
N ALA A 192 33.39 8.48 -2.88
CA ALA A 192 33.88 7.73 -1.71
C ALA A 192 33.89 8.57 -0.42
N GLY A 193 34.12 9.88 -0.51
CA GLY A 193 34.11 10.80 0.63
C GLY A 193 32.75 11.44 0.95
N ASP A 194 31.72 11.17 0.15
CA ASP A 194 30.38 11.75 0.35
C ASP A 194 29.54 10.89 1.28
N CYS A 195 28.62 11.54 1.99
CA CYS A 195 27.49 10.89 2.64
C CYS A 195 26.67 10.08 1.63
N LEU A 196 26.35 8.83 1.98
CA LEU A 196 25.49 7.94 1.21
C LEU A 196 24.12 8.58 1.02
N VAL A 197 23.61 9.25 2.07
CA VAL A 197 22.30 9.89 2.09
C VAL A 197 22.45 11.38 2.41
N GLN A 198 22.18 12.23 1.43
CA GLN A 198 22.10 13.69 1.61
C GLN A 198 20.65 14.18 1.66
N ASN A 199 19.75 13.41 1.07
CA ASN A 199 18.32 13.67 1.06
C ASN A 199 17.59 12.38 1.43
N VAL A 200 16.61 12.48 2.31
CA VAL A 200 15.73 11.38 2.69
C VAL A 200 14.29 11.76 2.39
N ARG A 201 13.58 10.89 1.68
CA ARG A 201 12.15 11.04 1.41
C ARG A 201 11.36 10.15 2.34
N VAL A 202 10.46 10.77 3.09
CA VAL A 202 9.72 10.12 4.16
C VAL A 202 8.24 10.22 3.86
N MET A 203 7.51 9.13 4.04
CA MET A 203 6.08 9.03 3.77
C MET A 203 5.32 8.58 5.01
N THR A 204 4.15 9.17 5.28
CA THR A 204 3.15 8.55 6.16
C THR A 204 2.01 8.02 5.31
N TYR A 205 1.54 6.81 5.61
CA TYR A 205 0.59 6.09 4.77
C TYR A 205 -0.36 5.20 5.59
N ASN A 206 -1.59 5.69 5.82
CA ASN A 206 -2.70 4.85 6.24
C ASN A 206 -3.09 3.92 5.08
N MET A 207 -3.08 2.61 5.33
CA MET A 207 -3.25 1.58 4.31
C MET A 207 -4.71 1.13 4.11
N TRP A 208 -5.65 1.59 4.94
CA TRP A 208 -7.06 1.17 4.91
C TRP A 208 -7.24 -0.35 5.02
N ALA A 209 -7.13 -0.88 6.25
CA ALA A 209 -7.11 -2.32 6.54
C ALA A 209 -6.13 -3.11 5.64
N GLY A 210 -4.88 -2.68 5.63
CA GLY A 210 -3.78 -3.25 4.85
C GLY A 210 -3.95 -3.15 3.33
N GLY A 211 -4.96 -2.42 2.85
CA GLY A 211 -5.39 -2.30 1.46
C GLY A 211 -6.40 -3.35 1.03
N SER A 212 -6.93 -4.16 1.96
CA SER A 212 -7.80 -5.31 1.66
C SER A 212 -9.12 -4.94 0.97
N ASN A 213 -9.52 -3.68 1.04
CA ASN A 213 -10.68 -3.14 0.33
C ASN A 213 -10.44 -2.89 -1.18
N MET A 214 -9.26 -3.22 -1.69
CA MET A 214 -8.84 -2.92 -3.07
C MET A 214 -8.33 -4.17 -3.78
N ASN A 215 -8.75 -4.37 -5.03
CA ASN A 215 -8.26 -5.49 -5.83
C ASN A 215 -6.77 -5.31 -6.17
N ASN A 216 -6.00 -6.40 -6.07
CA ASN A 216 -4.56 -6.44 -6.37
C ASN A 216 -3.72 -5.42 -5.58
N PHE A 217 -4.16 -5.12 -4.35
CA PHE A 217 -3.59 -4.05 -3.53
C PHE A 217 -2.08 -4.19 -3.27
N HIS A 218 -1.53 -5.40 -3.08
CA HIS A 218 -0.09 -5.59 -2.86
C HIS A 218 0.77 -4.99 -3.99
N GLN A 219 0.45 -5.32 -5.24
CA GLN A 219 1.18 -4.80 -6.41
C GLN A 219 1.00 -3.29 -6.58
N LYS A 220 -0.20 -2.78 -6.30
CA LYS A 220 -0.49 -1.35 -6.34
C LYS A 220 0.22 -0.56 -5.24
N GLN A 221 0.37 -1.14 -4.05
CA GLN A 221 1.16 -0.57 -2.94
C GLN A 221 2.65 -0.52 -3.31
N LEU A 222 3.23 -1.60 -3.86
CA LEU A 222 4.60 -1.59 -4.35
C LEU A 222 4.81 -0.51 -5.42
N ARG A 223 3.87 -0.39 -6.35
CA ARG A 223 3.86 0.69 -7.35
C ARG A 223 3.87 2.06 -6.69
N ALA A 224 3.01 2.30 -5.69
CA ALA A 224 2.94 3.55 -4.97
C ALA A 224 4.26 3.93 -4.31
N LEU A 225 4.89 2.98 -3.61
CA LEU A 225 6.18 3.21 -2.94
C LEU A 225 7.33 3.47 -3.92
N ILE A 226 7.36 2.75 -5.06
CA ILE A 226 8.35 2.94 -6.12
C ILE A 226 8.16 4.29 -6.82
N GLU A 227 6.91 4.66 -7.13
CA GLU A 227 6.58 5.90 -7.84
C GLU A 227 6.80 7.14 -6.96
N ALA A 228 6.47 7.06 -5.67
CA ALA A 228 6.84 8.08 -4.69
C ALA A 228 8.37 8.15 -4.47
N ASN A 229 9.08 7.05 -4.77
CA ASN A 229 10.51 6.89 -4.60
C ASN A 229 10.95 7.26 -3.17
N VAL A 230 10.20 6.77 -2.18
CA VAL A 230 10.42 7.06 -0.76
C VAL A 230 11.53 6.20 -0.18
N ASP A 231 12.14 6.65 0.90
CA ASP A 231 13.25 5.99 1.59
C ASP A 231 12.81 5.39 2.94
N ILE A 232 11.88 6.07 3.64
CA ILE A 232 11.29 5.64 4.92
C ILE A 232 9.78 5.84 4.87
N VAL A 233 9.01 4.90 5.41
CA VAL A 233 7.54 4.96 5.44
C VAL A 233 7.02 4.62 6.83
N GLY A 234 6.22 5.49 7.43
CA GLY A 234 5.36 5.14 8.55
C GLY A 234 4.03 4.62 8.03
N LEU A 235 3.67 3.38 8.35
CA LEU A 235 2.41 2.75 7.97
C LEU A 235 1.42 2.78 9.13
N GLN A 236 0.15 3.03 8.81
CA GLN A 236 -1.01 2.95 9.69
C GLN A 236 -2.06 2.03 9.07
N GLU A 237 -2.91 1.41 9.89
CA GLU A 237 -3.84 0.36 9.46
C GLU A 237 -3.18 -0.71 8.57
N ALA A 238 -1.93 -1.06 8.82
CA ALA A 238 -1.23 -1.98 7.92
C ALA A 238 -1.83 -3.40 7.98
N ASP A 239 -2.54 -3.75 9.06
CA ASP A 239 -2.90 -5.11 9.45
C ASP A 239 -1.67 -6.03 9.65
N PRO A 240 -1.82 -7.18 10.34
CA PRO A 240 -0.68 -8.07 10.59
C PRO A 240 0.04 -8.51 9.30
N HIS A 241 1.38 -8.57 9.36
CA HIS A 241 2.28 -9.08 8.31
C HIS A 241 2.40 -8.25 7.02
N ARG A 242 1.66 -7.14 6.88
CA ARG A 242 1.69 -6.32 5.67
C ARG A 242 3.03 -5.62 5.46
N ALA A 243 3.60 -5.08 6.53
CA ALA A 243 4.89 -4.42 6.47
C ALA A 243 5.98 -5.41 6.03
N GLY A 244 6.00 -6.62 6.61
CA GLY A 244 6.88 -7.70 6.19
C GLY A 244 6.73 -8.05 4.72
N ALA A 245 5.50 -8.26 4.22
CA ALA A 245 5.25 -8.59 2.82
C ALA A 245 5.77 -7.51 1.84
N LEU A 246 5.59 -6.23 2.17
CA LEU A 246 6.12 -5.12 1.39
C LEU A 246 7.65 -5.06 1.46
N ALA A 247 8.22 -5.25 2.66
CA ALA A 247 9.66 -5.24 2.88
C ALA A 247 10.36 -6.37 2.11
N ASP A 248 9.83 -7.59 2.15
CA ASP A 248 10.34 -8.74 1.39
C ASP A 248 10.32 -8.48 -0.11
N SER A 249 9.25 -7.85 -0.60
CA SER A 249 9.09 -7.51 -2.02
C SER A 249 10.10 -6.44 -2.47
N LEU A 250 10.29 -5.40 -1.65
CA LEU A 250 11.17 -4.26 -1.93
C LEU A 250 12.66 -4.56 -1.63
N GLY A 251 12.95 -5.62 -0.87
CA GLY A 251 14.26 -5.86 -0.26
C GLY A 251 14.62 -4.81 0.81
N TRP A 252 13.64 -4.39 1.59
CA TRP A 252 13.75 -3.35 2.61
C TRP A 252 13.71 -3.93 4.03
N HIS A 253 13.93 -3.08 5.02
CA HIS A 253 13.83 -3.39 6.44
C HIS A 253 12.47 -2.94 6.99
N TYR A 254 11.97 -3.60 8.03
CA TYR A 254 10.74 -3.18 8.69
C TYR A 254 10.75 -3.42 10.19
N TRP A 255 9.87 -2.70 10.88
CA TRP A 255 9.51 -2.90 12.28
C TRP A 255 8.02 -2.63 12.46
N GLU A 256 7.28 -3.55 13.07
CA GLU A 256 5.82 -3.45 13.20
C GLU A 256 5.36 -3.68 14.64
N SER A 257 4.17 -3.16 14.97
CA SER A 257 3.59 -3.28 16.31
C SER A 257 3.24 -4.73 16.62
N ALA A 258 3.71 -5.25 17.76
CA ALA A 258 3.40 -6.60 18.19
C ALA A 258 1.88 -6.86 18.25
N GLY A 259 1.48 -8.09 17.90
CA GLY A 259 0.08 -8.54 17.96
C GLY A 259 -0.73 -8.16 16.73
N ASN A 260 -1.09 -6.87 16.57
CA ASN A 260 -2.04 -6.44 15.54
C ASN A 260 -1.41 -5.85 14.26
N GLY A 261 -0.10 -5.58 14.25
CA GLY A 261 0.60 -5.02 13.08
C GLY A 261 0.03 -3.70 12.55
N ARG A 262 -0.82 -2.99 13.30
CA ARG A 262 -1.55 -1.81 12.79
C ARG A 262 -0.65 -0.62 12.51
N THR A 263 0.47 -0.51 13.20
CA THR A 263 1.49 0.52 12.91
C THR A 263 2.82 -0.14 12.60
N ALA A 264 3.51 0.39 11.59
CA ALA A 264 4.80 -0.13 11.18
C ALA A 264 5.70 0.97 10.61
N ILE A 265 6.99 0.65 10.50
CA ILE A 265 8.01 1.44 9.81
C ILE A 265 8.60 0.54 8.73
N LEU A 266 8.63 1.03 7.48
CA LEU A 266 9.42 0.47 6.39
C LEU A 266 10.62 1.36 6.13
N SER A 267 11.77 0.78 5.86
CA SER A 267 12.98 1.53 5.56
C SER A 267 13.83 0.85 4.49
N ARG A 268 14.19 1.65 3.48
CA ARG A 268 15.19 1.28 2.47
C ARG A 268 16.59 1.05 3.08
N TYR A 269 16.84 1.61 4.26
CA TYR A 269 18.10 1.53 4.99
C TYR A 269 17.95 0.69 6.28
N PRO A 270 19.04 0.11 6.82
CA PRO A 270 18.97 -0.75 8.00
C PRO A 270 18.34 -0.09 9.22
N ILE A 271 17.52 -0.87 9.94
CA ILE A 271 17.06 -0.50 11.29
C ILE A 271 18.13 -0.95 12.28
N SER A 272 18.75 0.01 12.97
CA SER A 272 19.85 -0.25 13.91
C SER A 272 19.38 -0.43 15.35
N GLU A 273 18.20 0.09 15.69
CA GLU A 273 17.63 0.02 17.03
C GLU A 273 16.11 0.05 16.94
N THR A 274 15.43 -0.72 17.80
CA THR A 274 13.97 -0.67 17.97
C THR A 274 13.65 -0.17 19.37
N TYR A 275 12.65 0.71 19.50
CA TYR A 275 12.20 1.21 20.79
C TYR A 275 10.97 0.45 21.28
N SER A 276 10.77 0.47 22.60
CA SER A 276 9.56 -0.08 23.23
C SER A 276 8.29 0.55 22.63
N HIS A 277 7.26 -0.27 22.45
CA HIS A 277 5.96 0.21 21.99
C HIS A 277 5.35 1.21 22.98
N VAL A 278 4.76 2.28 22.46
CA VAL A 278 4.06 3.30 23.25
C VAL A 278 2.65 3.46 22.70
N GLY A 279 1.69 2.88 23.41
CA GLY A 279 0.27 2.92 23.05
C GLY A 279 0.04 2.46 21.61
N VAL A 280 -0.40 3.38 20.78
CA VAL A 280 -0.78 3.19 19.37
C VAL A 280 0.35 3.51 18.38
N SER A 281 1.61 3.41 18.82
CA SER A 281 2.79 3.74 18.02
C SER A 281 3.91 2.70 18.05
N VAL A 282 4.73 2.73 17.00
CA VAL A 282 6.03 2.05 16.91
C VAL A 282 7.14 3.07 16.68
N ALA A 283 8.35 2.73 17.13
CA ALA A 283 9.50 3.56 16.87
C ALA A 283 10.78 2.74 16.64
N ALA A 284 11.64 3.26 15.77
CA ALA A 284 12.92 2.66 15.42
C ALA A 284 13.95 3.73 15.05
N ARG A 285 15.24 3.38 15.17
CA ARG A 285 16.34 4.15 14.62
C ARG A 285 16.82 3.53 13.31
N VAL A 286 16.89 4.35 12.27
CA VAL A 286 17.36 3.97 10.94
C VAL A 286 18.78 4.49 10.73
N ALA A 287 19.68 3.62 10.27
CA ALA A 287 21.06 3.95 9.93
C ALA A 287 21.20 4.25 8.43
N LEU A 288 21.42 5.53 8.10
CA LEU A 288 21.45 6.02 6.72
C LEU A 288 22.84 5.89 6.07
N ASP A 289 23.89 6.24 6.81
CA ASP A 289 25.29 6.11 6.38
C ASP A 289 26.24 6.20 7.56
N GLY A 290 27.01 5.15 7.86
CA GLY A 290 27.98 5.19 8.96
C GLY A 290 27.34 5.68 10.28
N GLY A 291 27.76 6.86 10.74
CA GLY A 291 27.22 7.53 11.93
C GLY A 291 25.90 8.31 11.73
N GLN A 292 25.48 8.55 10.49
CA GLN A 292 24.25 9.29 10.16
C GLN A 292 23.01 8.43 10.40
N GLN A 293 22.18 8.85 11.35
CA GLN A 293 21.00 8.11 11.81
C GLN A 293 19.77 9.01 11.92
N ILE A 294 18.58 8.41 11.95
CA ILE A 294 17.32 9.12 12.18
C ILE A 294 16.36 8.27 13.03
N ASN A 295 15.75 8.87 14.04
CA ASN A 295 14.69 8.25 14.83
C ASN A 295 13.35 8.46 14.12
N VAL A 296 12.56 7.40 14.02
CA VAL A 296 11.29 7.40 13.29
C VAL A 296 10.21 6.82 14.19
N TRP A 297 9.11 7.55 14.33
CA TRP A 297 7.89 7.13 15.03
C TRP A 297 6.74 7.06 14.04
N SER A 298 5.95 5.99 14.06
CA SER A 298 4.69 5.87 13.31
C SER A 298 3.56 5.62 14.29
N ALA A 299 2.49 6.43 14.22
CA ALA A 299 1.34 6.34 15.11
C ALA A 299 0.01 6.34 14.35
N HIS A 300 -1.00 5.70 14.92
CA HIS A 300 -2.38 5.77 14.45
C HIS A 300 -3.30 6.04 15.64
N LEU A 301 -3.73 7.29 15.81
CA LEU A 301 -4.52 7.69 16.98
C LEU A 301 -5.98 7.24 16.86
N THR A 302 -6.68 7.13 17.99
CA THR A 302 -8.10 6.75 18.04
C THR A 302 -8.97 7.60 17.10
N ALA A 303 -9.80 6.97 16.26
CA ALA A 303 -10.56 7.68 15.22
C ALA A 303 -11.78 8.46 15.73
N TYR A 304 -12.48 7.95 16.75
CA TYR A 304 -13.79 8.49 17.17
C TYR A 304 -13.84 8.90 18.64
N PRO A 305 -14.69 9.89 19.00
CA PRO A 305 -15.48 10.76 18.11
C PRO A 305 -14.59 11.64 17.20
N TYR A 306 -15.08 12.03 16.02
CA TYR A 306 -14.31 12.86 15.08
C TYR A 306 -14.72 14.34 15.22
N GLY A 307 -13.80 15.20 15.64
CA GLY A 307 -14.09 16.59 15.97
C GLY A 307 -14.76 17.42 14.86
N PRO A 308 -14.40 17.27 13.58
CA PRO A 308 -15.12 17.92 12.49
C PRO A 308 -16.58 17.51 12.37
N TYR A 309 -16.96 16.28 12.73
CA TYR A 309 -18.39 15.92 12.82
C TYR A 309 -19.07 16.62 14.00
N GLU A 310 -18.39 16.73 15.14
CA GLU A 310 -18.91 17.46 16.30
C GLU A 310 -19.18 18.94 15.97
N ALA A 311 -18.33 19.57 15.15
CA ALA A 311 -18.52 20.93 14.67
C ALA A 311 -19.56 21.01 13.53
N CYS A 312 -19.30 20.38 12.40
CA CYS A 312 -20.08 20.53 11.17
C CYS A 312 -21.44 19.82 11.20
N ASN A 313 -21.54 18.67 11.88
CA ASN A 313 -22.77 17.89 11.87
C ASN A 313 -23.66 18.20 13.08
N GLU A 314 -23.05 18.35 14.25
CA GLU A 314 -23.78 18.55 15.51
C GLU A 314 -23.86 20.03 15.93
N GLY A 315 -23.10 20.94 15.31
CA GLY A 315 -23.15 22.37 15.61
C GLY A 315 -22.63 22.71 17.02
N LYS A 316 -21.77 21.87 17.60
CA LYS A 316 -21.23 22.08 18.95
C LYS A 316 -20.33 23.31 19.00
N SER A 317 -20.29 24.01 20.14
CA SER A 317 -19.38 25.15 20.32
C SER A 317 -17.91 24.70 20.25
N PRO A 318 -16.95 25.59 19.94
CA PRO A 318 -15.53 25.25 19.97
C PRO A 318 -15.08 24.62 21.29
N GLN A 319 -15.63 25.07 22.43
CA GLN A 319 -15.33 24.49 23.75
C GLN A 319 -15.84 23.05 23.88
N GLN A 320 -17.03 22.75 23.35
CA GLN A 320 -17.59 21.39 23.35
C GLN A 320 -16.82 20.47 22.41
N VAL A 321 -16.39 20.95 21.24
CA VAL A 321 -15.52 20.20 20.32
C VAL A 321 -14.20 19.85 20.99
N LEU A 322 -13.53 20.82 21.64
CA LEU A 322 -12.27 20.58 22.36
C LEU A 322 -12.43 19.64 23.56
N ALA A 323 -13.57 19.69 24.25
CA ALA A 323 -13.88 18.74 25.32
C ALA A 323 -14.02 17.31 24.75
N ALA A 324 -14.70 17.15 23.61
CA ALA A 324 -14.81 15.85 22.92
C ALA A 324 -13.44 15.32 22.49
N GLU A 325 -12.60 16.15 21.86
CA GLU A 325 -11.22 15.81 21.48
C GLU A 325 -10.39 15.34 22.69
N THR A 326 -10.49 16.04 23.81
CA THR A 326 -9.76 15.69 25.04
C THR A 326 -10.21 14.35 25.60
N SER A 327 -11.49 14.03 25.49
CA SER A 327 -12.07 12.77 25.97
C SER A 327 -12.00 11.60 24.97
N SER A 328 -11.58 11.84 23.72
CA SER A 328 -11.57 10.85 22.63
C SER A 328 -10.55 9.71 22.79
N GLY A 329 -9.61 9.84 23.74
CA GLY A 329 -8.43 8.98 23.83
C GLY A 329 -7.21 9.54 23.11
N ARG A 330 -7.39 10.23 21.97
CA ARG A 330 -6.28 10.80 21.17
C ARG A 330 -5.38 11.74 21.96
N PHE A 331 -5.97 12.54 22.86
CA PHE A 331 -5.22 13.46 23.72
C PHE A 331 -4.22 12.70 24.62
N GLY A 332 -4.65 11.61 25.26
CA GLY A 332 -3.80 10.79 26.11
C GLY A 332 -2.73 10.04 25.31
N GLU A 333 -3.10 9.49 24.16
CA GLU A 333 -2.21 8.78 23.24
C GLU A 333 -1.07 9.70 22.75
N MET A 334 -1.40 10.89 22.24
CA MET A 334 -0.40 11.85 21.74
C MET A 334 0.53 12.33 22.86
N ASN A 335 0.01 12.61 24.07
CA ASN A 335 0.84 12.97 25.21
C ASN A 335 1.80 11.85 25.62
N ALA A 336 1.37 10.58 25.58
CA ALA A 336 2.23 9.44 25.88
C ALA A 336 3.37 9.31 24.86
N ILE A 337 3.04 9.42 23.57
CA ILE A 337 4.03 9.37 22.47
C ILE A 337 5.04 10.50 22.61
N VAL A 338 4.59 11.75 22.69
CA VAL A 338 5.48 12.92 22.82
C VAL A 338 6.32 12.86 24.09
N SER A 339 5.77 12.36 25.21
CA SER A 339 6.53 12.15 26.44
C SER A 339 7.65 11.13 26.27
N ALA A 340 7.42 10.04 25.54
CA ALA A 340 8.45 9.05 25.23
C ALA A 340 9.50 9.60 24.25
N MET A 341 9.12 10.53 23.37
CA MET A 341 10.03 11.20 22.43
C MET A 341 10.92 12.27 23.09
N LYS A 342 10.58 12.79 24.28
CA LYS A 342 11.30 13.90 24.94
C LYS A 342 12.82 13.75 24.95
N PRO A 343 13.41 12.58 25.29
CA PRO A 343 14.87 12.42 25.27
C PRO A 343 15.47 12.60 23.87
N GLN A 344 14.77 12.16 22.81
CA GLN A 344 15.22 12.29 21.42
C GLN A 344 15.08 13.74 20.93
N ILE A 345 13.99 14.41 21.30
CA ILE A 345 13.77 15.84 20.97
C ILE A 345 14.82 16.72 21.66
N ALA A 346 15.12 16.44 22.93
CA ALA A 346 16.07 17.21 23.74
C ALA A 346 17.55 16.99 23.36
N ALA A 347 17.88 15.96 22.56
CA ALA A 347 19.24 15.62 22.16
C ALA A 347 19.90 16.62 21.18
N ASN A 348 19.33 17.83 21.05
CA ASN A 348 19.83 19.00 20.32
C ASN A 348 20.32 18.71 18.89
N GLY A 349 19.60 17.84 18.17
CA GLY A 349 19.83 17.59 16.74
C GLY A 349 20.97 16.62 16.40
N SER A 350 21.58 15.93 17.37
CA SER A 350 22.59 14.89 17.10
C SER A 350 22.05 13.73 16.26
N VAL A 351 20.84 13.26 16.57
CA VAL A 351 20.06 12.33 15.74
C VAL A 351 18.66 12.93 15.56
N PRO A 352 18.27 13.34 14.33
CA PRO A 352 16.94 13.87 14.08
C PRO A 352 15.83 12.88 14.45
N VAL A 353 14.66 13.40 14.78
CA VAL A 353 13.48 12.58 15.10
C VAL A 353 12.31 13.00 14.23
N LEU A 354 11.61 12.01 13.69
CA LEU A 354 10.40 12.17 12.90
C LEU A 354 9.22 11.48 13.59
N LEU A 355 8.07 12.15 13.60
CA LEU A 355 6.80 11.58 14.03
C LEU A 355 5.82 11.62 12.86
N LEU A 356 5.41 10.42 12.43
CA LEU A 356 4.53 10.17 11.30
C LEU A 356 3.22 9.58 11.80
N GLY A 357 2.12 9.85 11.11
CA GLY A 357 0.90 9.12 11.37
C GLY A 357 -0.38 9.73 10.87
N ASP A 358 -1.43 8.95 10.99
CA ASP A 358 -2.82 9.37 10.97
C ASP A 358 -3.24 9.72 12.39
N PHE A 359 -3.50 11.01 12.62
CA PHE A 359 -3.84 11.51 13.94
C PHE A 359 -5.34 11.72 14.14
N ASN A 360 -6.16 11.37 13.14
CA ASN A 360 -7.62 11.42 13.21
C ASN A 360 -8.19 12.76 13.72
N ALA A 361 -7.48 13.86 13.44
CA ALA A 361 -7.87 15.20 13.84
C ALA A 361 -7.18 16.26 12.96
N PRO A 362 -7.84 17.38 12.66
CA PRO A 362 -7.24 18.47 11.89
C PRO A 362 -6.11 19.19 12.64
N SER A 363 -5.38 20.04 11.91
CA SER A 363 -4.33 20.85 12.49
C SER A 363 -4.88 22.15 13.05
N HIS A 364 -4.34 22.60 14.19
CA HIS A 364 -4.56 23.95 14.71
C HIS A 364 -4.09 25.05 13.75
N LEU A 365 -3.34 24.69 12.70
CA LEU A 365 -2.88 25.60 11.65
C LEU A 365 -3.80 25.64 10.42
N ASP A 366 -4.78 24.74 10.31
CA ASP A 366 -5.52 24.54 9.05
C ASP A 366 -6.91 25.16 9.08
N TRP A 367 -7.55 25.22 10.25
CA TRP A 367 -8.87 25.82 10.41
C TRP A 367 -8.76 27.34 10.58
N THR A 368 -8.32 28.04 9.54
CA THR A 368 -8.12 29.49 9.58
C THR A 368 -9.40 30.26 9.23
N PRO A 369 -9.49 31.57 9.55
CA PRO A 369 -10.60 32.41 9.12
C PRO A 369 -10.84 32.38 7.60
N ALA A 370 -9.79 32.25 6.79
CA ALA A 370 -9.90 32.17 5.33
C ALA A 370 -10.58 30.87 4.83
N LEU A 371 -10.66 29.84 5.68
CA LEU A 371 -11.30 28.56 5.38
C LEU A 371 -12.57 28.34 6.23
N GLN A 372 -13.08 29.37 6.90
CA GLN A 372 -14.21 29.25 7.82
C GLN A 372 -15.47 28.68 7.15
N ASP A 373 -15.79 29.12 5.93
CA ASP A 373 -16.96 28.62 5.19
C ASP A 373 -16.85 27.13 4.86
N LYS A 374 -15.64 26.68 4.46
CA LYS A 374 -15.35 25.25 4.24
C LYS A 374 -15.53 24.47 5.55
N ASN A 375 -15.11 25.05 6.66
CA ASN A 375 -15.15 24.44 7.98
C ASN A 375 -16.47 24.75 8.71
N CYS A 376 -17.56 24.89 7.96
CA CYS A 376 -18.93 24.98 8.50
C CYS A 376 -19.15 26.17 9.46
N GLY A 377 -18.44 27.27 9.25
CA GLY A 377 -18.50 28.46 10.10
C GLY A 377 -17.47 28.50 11.23
N TYR A 378 -16.55 27.53 11.31
CA TYR A 378 -15.55 27.44 12.38
C TYR A 378 -14.14 27.86 11.92
N ALA A 379 -13.42 28.50 12.81
CA ALA A 379 -12.00 28.83 12.66
C ALA A 379 -11.30 28.77 14.03
N ASP A 380 -9.98 28.73 14.00
CA ASP A 380 -9.03 28.82 15.12
C ASP A 380 -9.22 27.77 16.23
N ILE A 381 -9.78 26.60 15.90
CA ILE A 381 -9.88 25.48 16.82
C ILE A 381 -8.47 24.96 17.15
N GLN A 382 -8.12 24.98 18.44
CA GLN A 382 -6.82 24.53 18.95
C GLN A 382 -6.77 23.01 19.11
N TRP A 383 -6.80 22.29 17.98
CA TRP A 383 -6.79 20.83 17.92
C TRP A 383 -5.62 20.24 18.74
N PRO A 384 -5.89 19.51 19.85
CA PRO A 384 -4.84 19.11 20.78
C PRO A 384 -3.77 18.20 20.15
N THR A 385 -4.15 17.31 19.25
CA THR A 385 -3.27 16.34 18.59
C THR A 385 -2.19 16.97 17.70
N SER A 386 -2.38 18.21 17.26
CA SER A 386 -1.37 19.00 16.52
C SER A 386 -0.68 20.05 17.40
N ARG A 387 -1.34 20.52 18.47
CA ARG A 387 -0.75 21.42 19.48
C ARG A 387 0.30 20.71 20.34
N ILE A 388 0.00 19.52 20.87
CA ILE A 388 0.90 18.76 21.74
C ILE A 388 2.29 18.52 21.10
N PRO A 389 2.43 18.03 19.85
CA PRO A 389 3.75 17.86 19.25
C PRO A 389 4.46 19.19 19.00
N THR A 390 3.75 20.24 18.58
CA THR A 390 4.36 21.55 18.30
C THR A 390 4.82 22.28 19.57
N ASP A 391 4.04 22.21 20.65
CA ASP A 391 4.41 22.73 21.96
C ASP A 391 5.60 21.97 22.58
N ALA A 392 5.82 20.71 22.17
CA ALA A 392 7.02 19.94 22.52
C ALA A 392 8.24 20.22 21.63
N GLY A 393 8.13 21.13 20.66
CA GLY A 393 9.24 21.55 19.79
C GLY A 393 9.36 20.77 18.47
N LEU A 394 8.37 19.95 18.11
CA LEU A 394 8.30 19.35 16.78
C LEU A 394 7.71 20.33 15.76
N ILE A 395 8.13 20.24 14.50
CA ILE A 395 7.76 21.15 13.42
C ILE A 395 6.96 20.39 12.35
N ASP A 396 5.77 20.90 11.98
CA ASP A 396 4.93 20.37 10.89
C ASP A 396 5.61 20.59 9.54
N SER A 397 6.12 19.52 8.93
CA SER A 397 6.83 19.64 7.66
C SER A 397 5.96 20.06 6.48
N PHE A 398 4.66 19.76 6.52
CA PHE A 398 3.74 20.14 5.45
C PHE A 398 3.56 21.65 5.43
N ARG A 399 3.39 22.26 6.61
CA ARG A 399 3.23 23.72 6.75
C ARG A 399 4.54 24.50 6.61
N VAL A 400 5.70 23.86 6.81
CA VAL A 400 6.98 24.46 6.40
C VAL A 400 7.05 24.60 4.88
N ALA A 401 6.66 23.57 4.12
CA ALA A 401 6.70 23.62 2.66
C ALA A 401 5.52 24.41 2.06
N ASN A 402 4.39 24.45 2.74
CA ASN A 402 3.14 25.08 2.29
C ASN A 402 2.55 25.98 3.39
N PRO A 403 3.12 27.19 3.61
CA PRO A 403 2.77 28.02 4.76
C PRO A 403 1.33 28.54 4.77
N ASP A 404 0.72 28.74 3.60
CA ASP A 404 -0.65 29.23 3.46
C ASP A 404 -1.65 28.05 3.34
N PRO A 405 -2.48 27.81 4.37
CA PRO A 405 -3.50 26.75 4.34
C PRO A 405 -4.61 26.99 3.34
N ALA A 406 -4.94 28.25 2.99
CA ALA A 406 -5.97 28.55 2.01
C ALA A 406 -5.49 28.23 0.57
N ALA A 407 -4.21 28.53 0.28
CA ALA A 407 -3.61 28.21 -1.01
C ALA A 407 -3.36 26.70 -1.20
N VAL A 408 -2.88 26.03 -0.15
CA VAL A 408 -2.60 24.59 -0.18
C VAL A 408 -3.12 23.94 1.09
N GLN A 409 -4.35 23.42 1.01
CA GLN A 409 -5.04 22.80 2.14
C GLN A 409 -4.35 21.51 2.60
N GLY A 410 -3.86 20.71 1.65
CA GLY A 410 -3.18 19.45 1.97
C GLY A 410 -4.11 18.36 2.49
N THR A 411 -5.39 18.38 2.10
CA THR A 411 -6.40 17.38 2.48
C THR A 411 -5.87 15.96 2.27
N THR A 412 -5.96 15.15 3.33
CA THR A 412 -5.59 13.72 3.30
C THR A 412 -6.78 12.81 3.51
N TRP A 413 -7.81 13.29 4.22
CA TRP A 413 -9.11 12.64 4.35
C TRP A 413 -10.15 13.43 3.56
N SER A 414 -10.75 12.91 2.48
CA SER A 414 -10.52 11.61 1.85
C SER A 414 -10.61 11.70 0.33
N PRO A 415 -9.67 11.07 -0.41
CA PRO A 415 -9.77 10.96 -1.87
C PRO A 415 -10.97 10.15 -2.39
N ILE A 416 -11.63 9.34 -1.56
CA ILE A 416 -12.71 8.44 -2.01
C ILE A 416 -14.05 8.60 -1.28
N TYR A 417 -14.09 9.33 -0.16
CA TYR A 417 -15.32 9.63 0.57
C TYR A 417 -15.75 11.09 0.36
N PRO A 418 -16.65 11.37 -0.61
CA PRO A 418 -17.29 12.68 -0.72
C PRO A 418 -18.41 12.89 0.31
N LEU A 419 -18.97 11.78 0.84
CA LEU A 419 -20.04 11.78 1.82
C LEU A 419 -19.67 10.91 3.03
N SER A 420 -20.12 11.31 4.21
CA SER A 420 -20.03 10.50 5.42
C SER A 420 -20.91 9.26 5.32
N GLY A 421 -20.53 8.19 5.99
CA GLY A 421 -21.27 6.91 5.93
C GLY A 421 -21.29 6.25 4.54
N GLY A 422 -20.39 6.62 3.63
CA GLY A 422 -20.26 6.03 2.30
C GLY A 422 -21.12 6.73 1.26
N THR A 423 -22.35 6.28 1.04
CA THR A 423 -23.17 6.72 -0.12
C THR A 423 -24.38 7.57 0.23
N SER A 424 -24.67 7.79 1.51
CA SER A 424 -25.96 8.38 1.93
C SER A 424 -25.88 9.36 3.10
N GLY A 425 -24.69 9.70 3.62
CA GLY A 425 -24.55 10.68 4.68
C GLY A 425 -24.38 12.12 4.18
N ARG A 426 -23.90 12.96 5.09
CA ARG A 426 -23.66 14.40 4.83
C ARG A 426 -22.37 14.56 4.03
N ALA A 427 -22.10 15.77 3.53
CA ALA A 427 -20.80 16.07 2.93
C ALA A 427 -19.68 15.73 3.93
N GLU A 428 -18.67 14.98 3.47
CA GLU A 428 -17.54 14.58 4.31
C GLU A 428 -16.62 15.79 4.54
N PRO A 429 -16.27 16.14 5.81
CA PRO A 429 -15.23 17.11 6.09
C PRO A 429 -13.89 16.70 5.47
N GLN A 430 -13.40 17.53 4.55
CA GLN A 430 -12.19 17.25 3.76
C GLN A 430 -10.93 17.82 4.46
N ASP A 431 -10.46 17.16 5.51
CA ASP A 431 -9.38 17.63 6.38
C ASP A 431 -8.01 17.00 6.05
N ARG A 432 -6.96 17.68 6.51
CA ARG A 432 -5.63 17.09 6.64
C ARG A 432 -5.53 16.47 8.02
N ILE A 433 -5.39 15.16 8.10
CA ILE A 433 -5.30 14.40 9.35
C ILE A 433 -4.07 13.48 9.42
N ASP A 434 -3.29 13.42 8.34
CA ASP A 434 -2.03 12.68 8.26
C ASP A 434 -0.84 13.65 8.28
N TYR A 435 0.16 13.36 9.11
CA TYR A 435 1.23 14.31 9.43
C TYR A 435 2.62 13.71 9.36
N ILE A 436 3.60 14.57 9.08
CA ILE A 436 5.01 14.32 9.32
C ILE A 436 5.57 15.52 10.11
N TYR A 437 5.80 15.30 11.39
CA TYR A 437 6.46 16.23 12.30
C TYR A 437 7.95 15.88 12.43
N HIS A 438 8.81 16.88 12.67
CA HIS A 438 10.24 16.65 12.86
C HIS A 438 10.87 17.54 13.93
N ALA A 439 12.00 17.09 14.49
CA ALA A 439 12.92 17.92 15.25
C ALA A 439 14.37 17.48 14.98
N GLY A 440 15.32 18.36 15.32
CA GLY A 440 16.74 18.14 15.10
C GLY A 440 17.24 18.60 13.73
N ASN A 441 18.43 18.14 13.35
CA ASN A 441 19.25 18.75 12.29
C ASN A 441 18.85 18.30 10.86
N VAL A 442 17.60 18.54 10.48
CA VAL A 442 17.07 18.30 9.13
C VAL A 442 16.37 19.54 8.58
N GLN A 443 16.40 19.71 7.27
CA GLN A 443 15.72 20.80 6.58
C GLN A 443 14.65 20.26 5.63
N VAL A 444 13.42 20.74 5.76
CA VAL A 444 12.35 20.45 4.80
C VAL A 444 12.69 21.13 3.47
N SER A 445 12.79 20.35 2.40
CA SER A 445 13.02 20.84 1.03
C SER A 445 11.75 20.76 0.17
N GLY A 446 10.74 20.03 0.63
CA GLY A 446 9.42 19.96 0.02
C GLY A 446 8.52 18.98 0.77
N SER A 447 7.22 19.22 0.76
CA SER A 447 6.22 18.33 1.32
C SER A 447 4.92 18.45 0.53
N LYS A 448 4.28 17.32 0.25
CA LYS A 448 3.05 17.26 -0.54
C LYS A 448 2.20 16.06 -0.16
N THR A 449 0.90 16.15 -0.45
CA THR A 449 0.04 14.96 -0.47
C THR A 449 0.37 14.10 -1.70
N PHE A 450 0.11 12.80 -1.60
CA PHE A 450 0.42 11.82 -2.64
C PHE A 450 -0.72 10.81 -2.80
N VAL A 451 -1.20 10.71 -4.04
CA VAL A 451 -2.22 9.76 -4.52
C VAL A 451 -1.82 9.38 -5.94
N ILE A 452 -2.06 8.12 -6.34
CA ILE A 452 -1.87 7.69 -7.73
C ILE A 452 -3.18 7.71 -8.49
N GLY A 453 -3.13 8.24 -9.72
CA GLY A 453 -4.27 8.28 -10.62
C GLY A 453 -5.34 9.26 -10.15
N LYS A 454 -6.60 8.96 -10.50
CA LYS A 454 -7.78 9.70 -10.10
C LYS A 454 -8.74 8.71 -9.43
N PRO A 455 -8.69 8.58 -8.09
CA PRO A 455 -9.52 7.61 -7.39
C PRO A 455 -11.01 7.83 -7.66
N SER A 456 -11.72 6.76 -7.97
CA SER A 456 -13.19 6.76 -7.98
C SER A 456 -13.69 6.69 -6.53
N PRO A 457 -14.75 7.43 -6.19
CA PRO A 457 -15.32 7.40 -4.85
C PRO A 457 -16.01 6.07 -4.54
N VAL A 458 -16.29 5.82 -3.26
CA VAL A 458 -17.13 4.70 -2.81
C VAL A 458 -18.53 4.80 -3.46
N PRO A 459 -19.11 3.69 -3.97
CA PRO A 459 -18.64 2.30 -3.89
C PRO A 459 -17.80 1.84 -5.09
N GLY A 460 -17.47 2.72 -6.05
CA GLY A 460 -16.73 2.40 -7.27
C GLY A 460 -15.21 2.22 -7.12
N HIS A 461 -14.70 2.12 -5.89
CA HIS A 461 -13.28 2.24 -5.56
C HIS A 461 -12.45 0.98 -5.81
N ALA A 462 -13.08 -0.22 -5.85
CA ALA A 462 -12.37 -1.50 -5.77
C ALA A 462 -11.22 -1.70 -6.78
N ASN A 463 -11.27 -1.01 -7.93
CA ASN A 463 -10.24 -1.07 -8.98
C ASN A 463 -9.35 0.17 -9.08
N ASN A 464 -9.44 1.12 -8.14
CA ASN A 464 -8.54 2.28 -8.08
C ASN A 464 -7.07 1.84 -8.06
N GLU A 465 -6.20 2.65 -8.70
CA GLU A 465 -4.75 2.46 -8.61
C GLU A 465 -4.24 2.78 -7.20
N TRP A 466 -4.79 3.82 -6.58
CA TRP A 466 -4.56 4.15 -5.18
C TRP A 466 -5.33 3.20 -4.27
N THR A 467 -4.66 2.64 -3.26
CA THR A 467 -5.23 1.54 -2.45
C THR A 467 -5.73 1.96 -1.08
N SER A 468 -5.89 3.26 -0.83
CA SER A 468 -6.28 3.78 0.48
C SER A 468 -7.37 4.84 0.33
N ASP A 469 -8.16 5.02 1.37
CA ASP A 469 -9.08 6.13 1.56
C ASP A 469 -8.41 7.38 2.16
N HIS A 470 -7.12 7.32 2.49
CA HIS A 470 -6.29 8.47 2.81
C HIS A 470 -5.36 8.82 1.65
N ALA A 471 -5.12 10.11 1.40
CA ALA A 471 -3.92 10.53 0.68
C ALA A 471 -2.72 10.43 1.61
N ALA A 472 -1.60 9.89 1.12
CA ALA A 472 -0.37 9.90 1.89
C ALA A 472 0.24 11.30 1.93
N VAL A 473 1.14 11.55 2.88
CA VAL A 473 2.01 12.75 2.86
C VAL A 473 3.43 12.30 2.62
N VAL A 474 4.13 12.98 1.70
CA VAL A 474 5.55 12.74 1.40
C VAL A 474 6.33 14.02 1.65
N THR A 475 7.30 13.95 2.55
CA THR A 475 8.25 15.04 2.84
C THR A 475 9.65 14.65 2.40
N GLN A 476 10.31 15.54 1.67
CA GLN A 476 11.73 15.44 1.37
C GLN A 476 12.54 16.30 2.34
N TYR A 477 13.44 15.66 3.08
CA TYR A 477 14.39 16.34 3.93
C TYR A 477 15.77 16.37 3.29
N ARG A 478 16.47 17.49 3.42
CA ARG A 478 17.92 17.57 3.31
C ARG A 478 18.51 17.30 4.68
N LEU A 479 19.45 16.37 4.74
CA LEU A 479 20.23 16.07 5.94
C LEU A 479 21.43 17.01 5.96
N ASN A 480 21.70 17.61 7.11
CA ASN A 480 22.89 18.43 7.27
C ASN A 480 24.13 17.54 7.30
N SER A 481 25.22 18.02 6.69
CA SER A 481 26.45 17.29 6.37
C SER A 481 27.32 16.90 7.58
N GLY A 482 26.71 16.49 8.70
CA GLY A 482 27.40 15.96 9.87
C GLY A 482 28.13 14.65 9.58
N THR A 483 28.56 13.94 10.64
CA THR A 483 29.31 12.67 10.53
C THR A 483 28.57 11.64 9.70
N CYS A 484 29.08 11.42 8.50
CA CYS A 484 29.01 10.21 7.72
C CYS A 484 30.33 9.45 8.03
#